data_AF-A0A6J0JZ31-F1
#
_entry.id   AF-A0A6J0JZ31-F1
#
_cell.length_a   1.000
_cell.length_b   1.000
_cell.length_c   1.000
_cell.angle_alpha   90.00
_cell.angle_beta   90.00
_cell.angle_gamma   90.00
#
_symmetry.space_group_name_H-M   'P 1'
#
loop_
_entity.id
_entity.type
_entity.pdbx_description
1 polymer ?
#
loop_
_entity_poly.entity_id
_entity_poly.type
_entity_poly.pdbx_seq_one_letter_code
_entity_poly.pdbx_strand_id
1 'polypeptide(L)'
;MSALVALCRARASSSSSSSVFNSLVRPAFRSFSTGFGDVQNKTLVAEMEEKMLHMDINSMIGSSMPLGMMRIGTIIHNIEMNPGQGAKLVRAAGTNAKILKEPASGRCLIKLPSGDTRWINARCRATIGTVSNPSHGVKKLYKAGQSRWLGIRPKVRGVAMNPCDHPHGGGEGKSKSSGSRGRTSVSPWGKPCKGGYKSASVKKKKKRLAAREAKM
;
A
#
# COMPACT_ATOMS: atom_id res chain seq x y z
N MET A 1 -4.34 2.72 16.94
CA MET A 1 -4.18 1.93 15.69
C MET A 1 -5.55 1.78 15.06
N SER A 2 -5.66 1.96 13.74
CA SER A 2 -6.97 1.91 13.06
C SER A 2 -7.40 0.48 12.70
N ALA A 3 -6.44 -0.36 12.31
CA ALA A 3 -6.68 -1.76 11.94
C ALA A 3 -6.62 -2.66 13.18
N LEU A 4 -7.32 -3.80 13.13
CA LEU A 4 -7.17 -4.89 14.11
C LEU A 4 -5.90 -5.69 13.80
N VAL A 5 -5.19 -6.09 14.84
CA VAL A 5 -3.97 -6.92 14.74
C VAL A 5 -4.35 -8.37 15.04
N ALA A 6 -3.91 -9.29 14.18
CA ALA A 6 -4.05 -10.72 14.41
C ALA A 6 -2.79 -11.25 15.13
N LEU A 7 -2.99 -12.09 16.15
CA LEU A 7 -1.91 -12.83 16.79
C LEU A 7 -1.75 -14.18 16.07
N CYS A 8 -0.69 -14.32 15.29
CA CYS A 8 -0.40 -15.58 14.60
C CYS A 8 0.55 -16.42 15.46
N ARG A 9 0.15 -17.64 15.81
CA ARG A 9 1.04 -18.64 16.41
C ARG A 9 1.64 -19.49 15.30
N ALA A 10 2.94 -19.41 15.11
CA ALA A 10 3.64 -20.32 14.21
C ALA A 10 3.54 -21.74 14.80
N ARG A 11 2.78 -22.63 14.15
CA ARG A 11 2.97 -24.07 14.34
C ARG A 11 4.20 -24.45 13.53
N ALA A 12 5.38 -24.29 14.11
CA ALA A 12 6.52 -25.03 13.63
C ALA A 12 6.25 -26.50 13.96
N SER A 13 6.04 -27.34 12.95
CA SER A 13 6.35 -28.75 13.12
C SER A 13 7.80 -28.83 13.58
N SER A 14 8.02 -29.47 14.71
CA SER A 14 9.34 -29.88 15.17
C SER A 14 10.12 -30.48 14.01
N SER A 15 11.19 -29.79 13.62
CA SER A 15 12.47 -30.36 13.14
C SER A 15 12.43 -31.80 12.57
N SER A 16 11.97 -31.94 11.32
CA SER A 16 12.45 -32.96 10.37
C SER A 16 11.88 -32.73 8.97
N SER A 17 12.22 -31.61 8.33
CA SER A 17 11.97 -31.42 6.88
C SER A 17 12.97 -30.44 6.24
N SER A 18 14.25 -30.53 6.63
CA SER A 18 15.36 -29.95 5.87
C SER A 18 15.69 -30.75 4.59
N SER A 19 14.85 -31.70 4.19
CA SER A 19 15.04 -32.56 3.01
C SER A 19 14.19 -32.17 1.79
N VAL A 20 13.12 -31.39 1.94
CA VAL A 20 12.25 -31.05 0.78
C VAL A 20 12.73 -29.79 0.05
N PHE A 21 13.42 -28.87 0.73
CA PHE A 21 13.94 -27.64 0.11
C PHE A 21 15.36 -27.78 -0.45
N ASN A 22 16.13 -28.79 0.01
CA ASN A 22 17.52 -29.03 -0.42
C ASN A 22 17.66 -30.06 -1.55
N SER A 23 16.58 -30.75 -1.95
CA SER A 23 16.60 -31.65 -3.12
C SER A 23 16.52 -30.92 -4.47
N LEU A 24 16.20 -29.62 -4.46
CA LEU A 24 16.07 -28.79 -5.66
C LEU A 24 17.40 -28.17 -6.16
N VAL A 25 18.55 -28.43 -5.50
CA VAL A 25 19.83 -27.75 -5.79
C VAL A 25 21.01 -28.69 -6.05
N ARG A 26 20.80 -29.87 -6.66
CA ARG A 26 21.93 -30.63 -7.25
C ARG A 26 21.61 -31.09 -8.68
N PRO A 27 22.42 -30.71 -9.69
CA PRO A 27 22.31 -31.27 -11.02
C PRO A 27 23.02 -32.62 -11.02
N ALA A 28 22.28 -33.72 -11.11
CA ALA A 28 22.85 -35.02 -11.41
C ALA A 28 22.79 -35.25 -12.93
N PHE A 29 23.94 -35.12 -13.57
CA PHE A 29 24.19 -35.71 -14.88
C PHE A 29 24.03 -37.23 -14.78
N ARG A 30 23.11 -37.83 -15.55
CA ARG A 30 23.29 -39.11 -16.26
C ARG A 30 22.16 -39.31 -17.28
N SER A 31 22.56 -39.84 -18.42
CA SER A 31 21.89 -39.84 -19.72
C SER A 31 21.26 -41.20 -20.09
N PHE A 32 20.39 -41.15 -21.11
CA PHE A 32 19.86 -42.21 -21.99
C PHE A 32 18.71 -43.10 -21.48
N SER A 33 17.50 -42.88 -22.02
CA SER A 33 16.95 -43.69 -23.14
C SER A 33 15.49 -43.30 -23.46
N THR A 34 15.21 -43.15 -24.77
CA THR A 34 13.93 -43.34 -25.48
C THR A 34 12.64 -42.69 -24.93
N GLY A 35 12.21 -41.60 -25.59
CA GLY A 35 10.84 -41.08 -25.46
C GLY A 35 10.72 -39.60 -25.82
N PHE A 36 10.74 -39.27 -27.12
CA PHE A 36 10.62 -37.88 -27.61
C PHE A 36 9.19 -37.30 -27.45
N GLY A 37 8.21 -38.08 -26.95
CA GLY A 37 6.79 -37.69 -26.83
C GLY A 37 6.30 -37.29 -25.44
N ASP A 38 6.93 -37.74 -24.35
CA ASP A 38 6.40 -37.54 -22.98
C ASP A 38 6.87 -36.27 -22.28
N VAL A 39 7.89 -35.61 -22.83
CA VAL A 39 8.47 -34.39 -22.23
C VAL A 39 7.52 -33.19 -22.39
N GLN A 40 6.81 -33.11 -23.53
CA GLN A 40 5.85 -32.04 -23.82
C GLN A 40 4.59 -32.12 -22.94
N ASN A 41 4.11 -33.34 -22.66
CA ASN A 41 2.92 -33.54 -21.82
C ASN A 41 3.22 -33.34 -20.34
N LYS A 42 4.42 -33.72 -19.86
CA LYS A 42 4.86 -33.42 -18.48
C LYS A 42 5.04 -31.92 -18.23
N THR A 43 5.52 -31.16 -19.21
CA THR A 43 5.61 -29.69 -19.08
C THR A 43 4.23 -29.04 -19.07
N LEU A 44 3.28 -29.50 -19.87
CA LEU A 44 1.93 -28.95 -19.88
C LEU A 44 1.16 -29.24 -18.58
N VAL A 45 1.23 -30.48 -18.07
CA VAL A 45 0.62 -30.83 -16.78
C VAL A 45 1.29 -30.06 -15.64
N ALA A 46 2.62 -29.96 -15.62
CA ALA A 46 3.33 -29.16 -14.62
C ALA A 46 3.02 -27.65 -14.71
N GLU A 47 2.87 -27.10 -15.92
CA GLU A 47 2.45 -25.71 -16.12
C GLU A 47 1.00 -25.48 -15.69
N MET A 48 0.12 -26.45 -15.94
CA MET A 48 -1.28 -26.41 -15.51
C MET A 48 -1.39 -26.53 -13.99
N GLU A 49 -0.57 -27.38 -13.36
CA GLU A 49 -0.43 -27.51 -11.90
C GLU A 49 0.13 -26.23 -11.28
N GLU A 50 1.18 -25.64 -11.83
CA GLU A 50 1.71 -24.33 -11.39
C GLU A 50 0.62 -23.25 -11.48
N LYS A 51 -0.14 -23.19 -12.58
CA LYS A 51 -1.25 -22.24 -12.77
C LYS A 51 -2.40 -22.50 -11.79
N MET A 52 -2.74 -23.75 -11.49
CA MET A 52 -3.75 -24.13 -10.49
C MET A 52 -3.31 -23.75 -9.08
N LEU A 53 -2.08 -24.10 -8.68
CA LEU A 53 -1.52 -23.72 -7.38
C LEU A 53 -1.46 -22.20 -7.20
N HIS A 54 -1.13 -21.47 -8.27
CA HIS A 54 -1.14 -20.01 -8.24
C HIS A 54 -2.53 -19.43 -8.00
N MET A 55 -3.57 -20.04 -8.57
CA MET A 55 -4.96 -19.65 -8.36
C MET A 55 -5.41 -19.90 -6.92
N ASP A 56 -5.04 -21.05 -6.37
CA ASP A 56 -5.43 -21.46 -5.02
C ASP A 56 -4.80 -20.59 -3.94
N ILE A 57 -3.51 -20.27 -4.07
CA ILE A 57 -2.82 -19.41 -3.09
C ILE A 57 -3.32 -17.95 -3.22
N ASN A 58 -3.64 -17.49 -4.43
CA ASN A 58 -4.27 -16.17 -4.63
C ASN A 58 -5.72 -16.10 -4.07
N SER A 59 -6.37 -17.23 -3.84
CA SER A 59 -7.70 -17.32 -3.23
C SER A 59 -7.67 -17.17 -1.69
N MET A 60 -6.54 -17.52 -1.06
CA MET A 60 -6.41 -17.46 0.40
C MET A 60 -6.18 -16.03 0.93
N ILE A 61 -7.24 -15.43 1.46
CA ILE A 61 -7.20 -14.11 2.12
C ILE A 61 -6.29 -14.16 3.36
N GLY A 62 -5.41 -13.16 3.50
CA GLY A 62 -4.46 -13.06 4.62
C GLY A 62 -3.10 -13.69 4.35
N SER A 63 -2.94 -14.45 3.26
CA SER A 63 -1.63 -14.97 2.82
C SER A 63 -0.73 -13.85 2.32
N SER A 64 0.56 -13.92 2.63
CA SER A 64 1.58 -12.97 2.16
C SER A 64 2.57 -13.63 1.22
N MET A 65 2.77 -13.02 0.05
CA MET A 65 3.64 -13.51 -1.01
C MET A 65 4.25 -12.34 -1.79
N PRO A 66 5.32 -12.54 -2.58
CA PRO A 66 5.85 -11.51 -3.45
C PRO A 66 4.84 -11.13 -4.55
N LEU A 67 4.86 -9.86 -4.96
CA LEU A 67 3.98 -9.32 -6.02
C LEU A 67 4.15 -10.03 -7.36
N GLY A 68 5.32 -10.63 -7.61
CA GLY A 68 5.58 -11.44 -8.79
C GLY A 68 4.75 -12.72 -8.85
N MET A 69 4.27 -13.22 -7.70
CA MET A 69 3.45 -14.42 -7.59
C MET A 69 1.96 -14.11 -7.40
N MET A 70 1.56 -12.86 -7.57
CA MET A 70 0.16 -12.47 -7.41
C MET A 70 -0.48 -12.25 -8.77
N ARG A 71 -1.69 -12.80 -8.96
CA ARG A 71 -2.45 -12.59 -10.19
C ARG A 71 -2.85 -11.13 -10.36
N ILE A 72 -2.92 -10.68 -11.61
CA ILE A 72 -3.48 -9.37 -11.97
C ILE A 72 -4.91 -9.26 -11.43
N GLY A 73 -5.27 -8.08 -10.91
CA GLY A 73 -6.59 -7.80 -10.40
C GLY A 73 -6.85 -8.22 -8.96
N THR A 74 -5.91 -8.94 -8.33
CA THR A 74 -5.97 -9.28 -6.91
C THR A 74 -6.02 -8.02 -6.05
N ILE A 75 -6.80 -8.10 -4.97
CA ILE A 75 -6.93 -7.06 -3.96
C ILE A 75 -5.89 -7.33 -2.88
N ILE A 76 -5.08 -6.33 -2.57
CA ILE A 76 -3.91 -6.46 -1.70
C ILE A 76 -3.81 -5.31 -0.69
N HIS A 77 -3.14 -5.58 0.43
CA HIS A 77 -2.78 -4.61 1.46
C HIS A 77 -1.37 -4.90 2.02
N ASN A 78 -0.87 -4.08 2.94
CA ASN A 78 0.46 -4.22 3.56
C ASN A 78 1.60 -4.34 2.54
N ILE A 79 1.70 -3.39 1.62
CA ILE A 79 2.65 -3.46 0.51
C ILE A 79 4.01 -2.86 0.92
N GLU A 80 5.09 -3.54 0.57
CA GLU A 80 6.46 -3.05 0.74
C GLU A 80 6.81 -1.99 -0.32
N MET A 81 7.62 -0.99 0.07
CA MET A 81 8.13 -0.02 -0.91
C MET A 81 9.35 -0.56 -1.65
N ASN A 82 10.26 -1.19 -0.91
CA ASN A 82 11.46 -1.87 -1.40
C ASN A 82 11.46 -3.30 -0.85
N PRO A 83 12.05 -4.27 -1.55
CA PRO A 83 12.07 -5.67 -1.11
C PRO A 83 12.68 -5.82 0.28
N GLY A 84 11.99 -6.50 1.19
CA GLY A 84 12.48 -6.80 2.54
C GLY A 84 12.46 -5.61 3.51
N GLN A 85 11.95 -4.45 3.10
CA GLN A 85 11.87 -3.26 3.96
C GLN A 85 10.66 -3.28 4.92
N GLY A 86 9.80 -4.30 4.80
CA GLY A 86 8.54 -4.39 5.50
C GLY A 86 7.44 -3.50 4.90
N ALA A 87 6.20 -3.81 5.26
CA ALA A 87 5.01 -3.17 4.73
C ALA A 87 4.93 -1.70 5.15
N LYS A 88 4.84 -0.80 4.16
CA LYS A 88 4.76 0.67 4.36
C LYS A 88 3.51 1.29 3.76
N LEU A 89 2.94 0.67 2.73
CA LEU A 89 1.78 1.18 2.01
C LEU A 89 0.53 0.36 2.39
N VAL A 90 -0.64 1.01 2.33
CA VAL A 90 -1.96 0.37 2.48
C VAL A 90 -2.09 -0.43 3.78
N ARG A 91 -2.01 0.28 4.92
CA ARG A 91 -2.09 -0.30 6.28
C ARG A 91 -3.26 0.23 7.11
N ALA A 92 -4.00 1.20 6.58
CA ALA A 92 -5.10 1.83 7.28
C ALA A 92 -6.34 0.93 7.21
N ALA A 93 -7.21 1.04 8.21
CA ALA A 93 -8.40 0.20 8.34
C ALA A 93 -9.29 0.27 7.09
N GLY A 94 -9.75 -0.87 6.59
CA GLY A 94 -10.59 -0.97 5.39
C GLY A 94 -9.92 -0.56 4.07
N THR A 95 -8.63 -0.19 4.07
CA THR A 95 -7.95 0.18 2.82
C THR A 95 -7.46 -1.04 2.05
N ASN A 96 -7.42 -0.90 0.73
CA ASN A 96 -6.91 -1.89 -0.18
C ASN A 96 -6.27 -1.24 -1.41
N ALA A 97 -5.55 -2.05 -2.17
CA ALA A 97 -4.97 -1.70 -3.45
C ALA A 97 -5.19 -2.84 -4.44
N LYS A 98 -5.00 -2.57 -5.74
CA LYS A 98 -5.24 -3.54 -6.80
C LYS A 98 -4.06 -3.63 -7.74
N ILE A 99 -3.67 -4.84 -8.12
CA ILE A 99 -2.65 -5.08 -9.15
C ILE A 99 -3.29 -4.84 -10.53
N LEU A 100 -2.67 -3.98 -11.36
CA LEU A 100 -3.19 -3.61 -12.68
C LEU A 100 -2.45 -4.29 -13.83
N LYS A 101 -1.11 -4.38 -13.77
CA LYS A 101 -0.28 -4.99 -14.81
C LYS A 101 0.66 -6.04 -14.21
N GLU A 102 0.98 -7.03 -15.02
CA GLU A 102 1.80 -8.20 -14.65
C GLU A 102 3.30 -7.85 -14.43
N PRO A 103 4.01 -8.62 -13.57
CA PRO A 103 5.46 -8.55 -13.33
C PRO A 103 6.42 -8.80 -14.51
N ALA A 104 6.03 -8.67 -15.78
CA ALA A 104 6.89 -9.03 -16.92
C ALA A 104 8.25 -8.32 -16.96
N SER A 105 8.34 -7.10 -16.39
CA SER A 105 9.58 -6.29 -16.34
C SER A 105 10.24 -6.24 -14.96
N GLY A 106 9.93 -7.19 -14.06
CA GLY A 106 10.39 -7.20 -12.67
C GLY A 106 9.75 -6.11 -11.81
N ARG A 107 8.71 -5.44 -12.32
CA ARG A 107 7.90 -4.46 -11.59
C ARG A 107 6.41 -4.67 -11.88
N CYS A 108 5.60 -4.45 -10.87
CA CYS A 108 4.14 -4.52 -10.95
C CYS A 108 3.56 -3.09 -10.88
N LEU A 109 2.54 -2.82 -11.70
CA LEU A 109 1.78 -1.57 -11.62
C LEU A 109 0.62 -1.77 -10.64
N ILE A 110 0.59 -0.98 -9.57
CA ILE A 110 -0.43 -1.09 -8.52
C ILE A 110 -1.23 0.20 -8.43
N LYS A 111 -2.56 0.08 -8.33
CA LYS A 111 -3.48 1.17 -7.99
C LYS A 111 -3.59 1.29 -6.48
N LEU A 112 -3.17 2.43 -5.94
CA LEU A 112 -3.24 2.75 -4.52
C LEU A 112 -4.64 3.29 -4.14
N PRO A 113 -5.01 3.26 -2.84
CA PRO A 113 -6.27 3.84 -2.37
C PRO A 113 -6.37 5.36 -2.59
N SER A 114 -5.25 6.06 -2.80
CA SER A 114 -5.24 7.47 -3.20
C SER A 114 -5.74 7.71 -4.64
N GLY A 115 -5.95 6.65 -5.43
CA GLY A 115 -6.25 6.72 -6.85
C GLY A 115 -5.00 6.76 -7.74
N ASP A 116 -3.83 7.03 -7.17
CA ASP A 116 -2.57 7.05 -7.90
C ASP A 116 -2.10 5.63 -8.26
N THR A 117 -1.51 5.49 -9.44
CA THR A 117 -0.83 4.26 -9.87
C THR A 117 0.67 4.37 -9.64
N ARG A 118 1.28 3.28 -9.16
CA ARG A 118 2.71 3.23 -8.83
C ARG A 118 3.35 1.92 -9.24
N TRP A 119 4.56 2.02 -9.79
CA TRP A 119 5.43 0.88 -10.07
C TRP A 119 6.16 0.44 -8.80
N ILE A 120 6.04 -0.85 -8.46
CA ILE A 120 6.69 -1.49 -7.31
C ILE A 120 7.46 -2.72 -7.82
N ASN A 121 8.59 -3.07 -7.20
CA ASN A 121 9.38 -4.24 -7.59
C ASN A 121 8.56 -5.53 -7.36
N ALA A 122 8.64 -6.48 -8.30
CA ALA A 122 7.96 -7.78 -8.20
C ALA A 122 8.40 -8.59 -6.97
N ARG A 123 9.63 -8.37 -6.47
CA ARG A 123 10.14 -9.01 -5.24
C ARG A 123 9.55 -8.45 -3.95
N CYS A 124 8.89 -7.29 -3.98
CA CYS A 124 8.23 -6.74 -2.81
C CYS A 124 7.08 -7.65 -2.38
N ARG A 125 6.87 -7.77 -1.07
CA ARG A 125 5.75 -8.55 -0.52
C ARG A 125 4.48 -7.71 -0.38
N ALA A 126 3.35 -8.39 -0.45
CA ALA A 126 2.05 -7.87 -0.07
C ALA A 126 1.20 -8.98 0.57
N THR A 127 0.08 -8.61 1.18
CA THR A 127 -0.89 -9.54 1.76
C THR A 127 -2.18 -9.47 0.97
N ILE A 128 -2.79 -10.63 0.67
CA ILE A 128 -4.05 -10.72 -0.06
C ILE A 128 -5.21 -10.26 0.82
N GLY A 129 -6.13 -9.50 0.23
CA GLY A 129 -7.36 -9.03 0.85
C GLY A 129 -7.30 -7.56 1.26
N THR A 130 -8.24 -7.17 2.12
CA THR A 130 -8.38 -5.82 2.64
C THR A 130 -7.93 -5.74 4.10
N VAL A 131 -7.52 -4.54 4.54
CA VAL A 131 -7.21 -4.34 5.95
C VAL A 131 -8.48 -4.45 6.78
N SER A 132 -8.38 -5.09 7.95
CA SER A 132 -9.48 -5.25 8.91
C SER A 132 -10.12 -3.92 9.36
N ASN A 133 -11.30 -4.01 9.96
CA ASN A 133 -12.07 -2.88 10.53
C ASN A 133 -12.55 -1.82 9.51
N PRO A 134 -13.35 -2.20 8.49
CA PRO A 134 -13.85 -1.24 7.50
C PRO A 134 -14.81 -0.18 8.09
N SER A 135 -15.51 -0.50 9.20
CA SER A 135 -16.46 0.41 9.84
C SER A 135 -15.79 1.58 10.59
N HIS A 136 -14.47 1.55 10.78
CA HIS A 136 -13.76 2.61 11.49
C HIS A 136 -14.00 4.00 10.88
N GLY A 137 -14.06 4.11 9.55
CA GLY A 137 -14.29 5.38 8.87
C GLY A 137 -15.67 5.99 9.13
N VAL A 138 -16.66 5.17 9.47
CA VAL A 138 -18.04 5.59 9.70
C VAL A 138 -18.29 5.94 11.18
N LYS A 139 -17.39 5.52 12.08
CA LYS A 139 -17.53 5.75 13.52
C LYS A 139 -17.48 7.24 13.87
N LYS A 140 -18.59 7.76 14.41
CA LYS A 140 -18.70 9.14 14.92
C LYS A 140 -18.32 9.21 16.41
N LEU A 141 -17.63 10.28 16.80
CA LEU A 141 -17.42 10.61 18.21
C LEU A 141 -18.60 11.44 18.71
N TYR A 142 -19.13 11.12 19.89
CA TYR A 142 -20.33 11.77 20.44
C TYR A 142 -20.04 12.84 21.49
N LYS A 143 -18.83 12.87 22.06
CA LYS A 143 -18.39 13.90 23.02
C LYS A 143 -16.93 14.29 22.81
N ALA A 144 -16.60 15.53 23.18
CA ALA A 144 -15.22 16.04 23.13
C ALA A 144 -14.23 15.18 23.94
N GLY A 145 -14.69 14.59 25.06
CA GLY A 145 -13.88 13.70 25.90
C GLY A 145 -13.31 12.47 25.16
N GLN A 146 -14.03 11.93 24.17
CA GLN A 146 -13.52 10.80 23.38
C GLN A 146 -12.31 11.20 22.52
N SER A 147 -12.30 12.41 21.96
CA SER A 147 -11.13 12.94 21.26
C SER A 147 -9.94 13.08 22.20
N ARG A 148 -10.19 13.46 23.46
CA ARG A 148 -9.14 13.55 24.49
C ARG A 148 -8.56 12.18 24.84
N TRP A 149 -9.39 11.14 24.97
CA TRP A 149 -8.92 9.75 25.18
C TRP A 149 -8.08 9.22 24.02
N LEU A 150 -8.33 9.70 22.79
CA LEU A 150 -7.50 9.41 21.61
C LEU A 150 -6.21 10.23 21.54
N GLY A 151 -5.90 11.05 22.56
CA GLY A 151 -4.70 11.89 22.61
C GLY A 151 -4.78 13.17 21.76
N ILE A 152 -5.95 13.53 21.24
CA ILE A 152 -6.12 14.71 20.40
C ILE A 152 -6.44 15.93 21.27
N ARG A 153 -5.58 16.95 21.20
CA ARG A 153 -5.80 18.25 21.87
C ARG A 153 -6.74 19.16 21.05
N PRO A 154 -7.47 20.09 21.70
CA PRO A 154 -8.28 21.07 20.97
C PRO A 154 -7.40 21.91 20.03
N LYS A 155 -7.91 22.20 18.83
CA LYS A 155 -7.23 23.01 17.81
C LYS A 155 -7.95 24.35 17.70
N VAL A 156 -7.24 25.44 17.96
CA VAL A 156 -7.78 26.80 17.85
C VAL A 156 -7.76 27.23 16.38
N ARG A 157 -8.87 27.84 15.90
CA ARG A 157 -8.95 28.37 14.53
C ARG A 157 -8.17 29.66 14.43
N GLY A 158 -7.49 29.90 13.30
CA GLY A 158 -6.72 31.13 13.09
C GLY A 158 -7.52 32.44 13.20
N VAL A 159 -8.83 32.41 12.91
CA VAL A 159 -9.74 33.57 13.06
C VAL A 159 -9.98 33.95 14.52
N ALA A 160 -9.77 33.02 15.45
CA ALA A 160 -9.90 33.30 16.89
C ALA A 160 -8.61 33.81 17.53
N MET A 161 -7.56 34.03 16.72
CA MET A 161 -6.24 34.44 17.18
C MET A 161 -5.98 35.92 16.90
N ASN A 162 -4.93 36.47 17.51
CA ASN A 162 -4.46 37.82 17.24
C ASN A 162 -3.75 37.89 15.87
N PRO A 163 -3.65 39.08 15.26
CA PRO A 163 -2.97 39.24 13.96
C PRO A 163 -1.47 38.88 14.01
N CYS A 164 -0.84 38.89 15.19
CA CYS A 164 0.53 38.42 15.39
C CYS A 164 0.68 36.89 15.29
N ASP A 165 -0.32 36.14 15.74
CA ASP A 165 -0.23 34.69 15.91
C ASP A 165 -0.63 33.92 14.64
N HIS A 166 -1.56 34.49 13.87
CA HIS A 166 -2.05 33.87 12.65
C HIS A 166 -2.34 34.90 11.56
N PRO A 167 -2.02 34.60 10.28
CA PRO A 167 -2.40 35.44 9.15
C PRO A 167 -3.90 35.71 8.94
N HIS A 168 -4.77 35.06 9.74
CA HIS A 168 -6.23 35.22 9.72
C HIS A 168 -6.75 35.89 11.00
N GLY A 169 -5.86 36.23 11.93
CA GLY A 169 -6.23 36.86 13.18
C GLY A 169 -6.48 38.36 13.03
N GLY A 170 -7.12 38.92 14.05
CA GLY A 170 -7.46 40.35 14.12
C GLY A 170 -8.77 40.75 13.44
N GLY A 171 -9.01 42.06 13.40
CA GLY A 171 -10.27 42.67 12.99
C GLY A 171 -11.29 42.76 14.13
N GLU A 172 -12.26 43.66 13.98
CA GLU A 172 -13.38 43.78 14.92
C GLU A 172 -14.43 42.71 14.60
N GLY A 173 -14.82 41.93 15.61
CA GLY A 173 -15.75 40.81 15.43
C GLY A 173 -15.19 39.64 14.62
N LYS A 174 -16.07 38.80 14.08
CA LYS A 174 -15.68 37.60 13.31
C LYS A 174 -15.44 37.95 11.84
N SER A 175 -14.21 38.26 11.48
CA SER A 175 -13.80 38.48 10.09
C SER A 175 -12.94 37.31 9.57
N LYS A 176 -13.11 36.91 8.29
CA LYS A 176 -12.31 35.82 7.69
C LYS A 176 -10.97 36.30 7.12
N SER A 177 -10.85 37.60 6.88
CA SER A 177 -9.68 38.26 6.35
C SER A 177 -9.62 39.63 7.03
N SER A 178 -8.49 39.95 7.67
CA SER A 178 -8.15 41.34 7.95
C SER A 178 -8.33 42.15 6.67
N GLY A 179 -8.97 43.32 6.78
CA GLY A 179 -9.45 44.12 5.67
C GLY A 179 -8.42 44.43 4.58
N SER A 180 -8.94 44.73 3.39
CA SER A 180 -8.30 45.29 2.18
C SER A 180 -7.64 44.33 1.17
N ARG A 181 -7.01 43.20 1.56
CA ARG A 181 -6.44 42.24 0.58
C ARG A 181 -6.84 40.81 0.92
N GLY A 182 -7.99 40.37 0.41
CA GLY A 182 -8.58 39.05 0.67
C GLY A 182 -7.55 37.91 0.61
N ARG A 183 -7.07 37.46 1.76
CA ARG A 183 -6.08 36.40 1.82
C ARG A 183 -6.77 35.06 1.56
N THR A 184 -6.18 34.25 0.69
CA THR A 184 -6.57 32.84 0.57
C THR A 184 -6.38 32.16 1.92
N SER A 185 -7.13 31.07 2.19
CA SER A 185 -6.96 30.35 3.45
C SER A 185 -5.52 29.81 3.55
N VAL A 186 -4.73 30.33 4.49
CA VAL A 186 -3.33 29.94 4.71
C VAL A 186 -3.13 29.22 6.04
N SER A 187 -2.00 28.54 6.16
CA SER A 187 -1.49 28.00 7.42
C SER A 187 -0.93 29.13 8.32
N PRO A 188 -0.62 28.85 9.60
CA PRO A 188 0.05 29.83 10.47
C PRO A 188 1.36 30.39 9.90
N TRP A 189 2.03 29.60 9.05
CA TRP A 189 3.27 29.98 8.35
C TRP A 189 3.05 30.54 6.94
N GLY A 190 1.83 30.96 6.60
CA GLY A 190 1.51 31.60 5.33
C GLY A 190 1.49 30.68 4.10
N LYS A 191 1.49 29.35 4.27
CA LYS A 191 1.35 28.41 3.14
C LYS A 191 -0.13 28.29 2.74
N PRO A 192 -0.50 28.44 1.45
CA PRO A 192 -1.88 28.30 1.02
C PRO A 192 -2.45 26.89 1.27
N CYS A 193 -3.69 26.81 1.77
CA CYS A 193 -4.37 25.55 2.10
C CYS A 193 -5.44 25.15 1.08
N LYS A 194 -5.82 26.06 0.17
CA LYS A 194 -6.86 25.87 -0.86
C LYS A 194 -6.30 26.24 -2.24
N GLY A 195 -7.07 25.98 -3.31
CA GLY A 195 -6.71 26.39 -4.67
C GLY A 195 -5.64 25.53 -5.34
N GLY A 196 -5.53 24.24 -4.96
CA GLY A 196 -4.61 23.32 -5.62
C GLY A 196 -3.13 23.52 -5.27
N TYR A 197 -2.82 24.27 -4.20
CA TYR A 197 -1.46 24.38 -3.69
C TYR A 197 -0.87 23.01 -3.34
N LYS A 198 0.29 22.69 -3.90
CA LYS A 198 1.00 21.42 -3.70
C LYS A 198 2.18 21.68 -2.76
N SER A 199 2.10 21.18 -1.52
CA SER A 199 3.19 21.30 -0.54
C SER A 199 4.43 20.49 -0.92
N ALA A 200 4.25 19.40 -1.66
CA ALA A 200 5.35 18.61 -2.18
C ALA A 200 6.04 19.30 -3.35
N SER A 201 7.38 19.18 -3.42
CA SER A 201 8.18 19.72 -4.52
C SER A 201 7.64 19.28 -5.90
N VAL A 202 7.27 20.27 -6.71
CA VAL A 202 6.73 20.07 -8.07
C VAL A 202 7.76 19.35 -8.96
N LYS A 203 9.05 19.70 -8.84
CA LYS A 203 10.16 19.04 -9.55
C LYS A 203 10.19 17.54 -9.27
N LYS A 204 10.08 17.16 -7.99
CA LYS A 204 10.05 15.74 -7.58
C LYS A 204 8.81 15.02 -8.11
N LYS A 205 7.65 15.67 -8.11
CA LYS A 205 6.40 15.10 -8.64
C LYS A 205 6.46 14.90 -10.15
N LYS A 206 6.90 15.92 -10.91
CA LYS A 206 7.07 15.84 -12.37
C LYS A 206 8.04 14.73 -12.76
N LYS A 207 9.19 14.60 -12.08
CA LYS A 207 10.15 13.50 -12.31
C LYS A 207 9.52 12.13 -12.08
N ARG A 208 8.74 11.95 -11.02
CA ARG A 208 8.05 10.67 -10.73
C ARG A 208 6.95 10.34 -11.73
N LEU A 209 6.23 11.35 -12.19
CA LEU A 209 5.14 11.21 -13.16
C LEU A 209 5.69 10.89 -14.57
N ALA A 210 6.76 11.59 -15.00
CA ALA A 210 7.47 11.24 -16.22
C ALA A 210 8.03 9.81 -16.18
N ALA A 211 8.61 9.39 -15.05
CA ALA A 211 9.07 8.01 -14.86
C ALA A 211 7.94 6.97 -14.82
N ARG A 212 6.69 7.40 -14.60
CA ARG A 212 5.49 6.55 -14.70
C ARG A 212 5.06 6.42 -16.15
N GLU A 213 5.01 7.53 -16.89
CA GLU A 213 4.64 7.59 -18.31
C GLU A 213 5.64 6.86 -19.20
N ALA A 214 6.95 7.03 -18.96
CA ALA A 214 8.00 6.32 -19.69
C ALA A 214 8.01 4.79 -19.52
N LYS A 215 7.18 4.26 -18.61
CA LYS A 215 7.07 2.82 -18.32
C LYS A 215 5.68 2.25 -18.62
N MET A 216 4.73 3.11 -19.01
CA MET A 216 3.36 2.70 -19.36
C MET A 216 3.35 2.04 -20.72
#